data_AF-A0A4Y2R4D5-F1
#
_entry.id   AF-A0A4Y2R4D5-F1
#
_cell.length_a   1.000
_cell.length_b   1.000
_cell.length_c   1.000
_cell.angle_alpha   90.00
_cell.angle_beta   90.00
_cell.angle_gamma   90.00
#
_symmetry.space_group_name_H-M   'P 1'
#
loop_
_entity.id
_entity.type
_entity.pdbx_description
1 polymer ?
#
loop_
_entity_poly.entity_id
_entity_poly.type
_entity_poly.pdbx_seq_one_letter_code
_entity_poly.pdbx_strand_id
1 'polypeptide(L)'
;MRSKTHLNKSKVLENKTIRMITKACRYQRNVYLRQALKLPSLKEFIQKSAKNFFDKLPNIDNKSLRKIPYYDGSFLVIKIVPNQYFTDKFSATSIPLPRYNPDDAVS
;
A
#
# COMPACT_ATOMS: atom_id res chain seq x y z
N MET A 1 3.21 22.60 -48.00
CA MET A 1 2.34 22.95 -46.83
C MET A 1 1.80 21.75 -46.04
N ARG A 2 1.70 20.52 -46.59
CA ARG A 2 1.16 19.34 -45.87
C ARG A 2 1.90 18.95 -44.58
N SER A 3 3.24 18.92 -44.55
CA SER A 3 4.00 18.42 -43.39
C SER A 3 3.78 19.24 -42.09
N LYS A 4 3.62 20.57 -42.21
CA LYS A 4 3.36 21.47 -41.06
C LYS A 4 2.02 21.18 -40.36
N THR A 5 0.99 20.80 -41.10
CA THR A 5 -0.34 20.50 -40.52
C THR A 5 -0.36 19.13 -39.83
N HIS A 6 0.39 18.15 -40.34
CA HIS A 6 0.55 16.85 -39.69
C HIS A 6 1.32 16.96 -38.36
N LEU A 7 2.41 17.72 -38.32
CA LEU A 7 3.16 18.00 -37.07
C LEU A 7 2.28 18.69 -36.02
N ASN A 8 1.50 19.69 -36.42
CA ASN A 8 0.58 20.38 -35.51
C ASN A 8 -0.49 19.43 -34.94
N LYS A 9 -1.04 18.53 -35.77
CA LYS A 9 -2.00 17.52 -35.32
C LYS A 9 -1.38 16.56 -34.30
N SER A 10 -0.13 16.11 -34.52
CA SER A 10 0.60 15.27 -33.55
C SER A 10 0.76 15.97 -32.21
N LYS A 11 1.23 17.22 -32.23
CA LYS A 11 1.45 18.03 -31.04
C LYS A 11 0.15 18.27 -30.25
N VAL A 12 -0.96 18.51 -30.94
CA VAL A 12 -2.29 18.66 -30.32
C VAL A 12 -2.74 17.36 -29.66
N LEU A 13 -2.51 16.23 -30.32
CA LEU A 13 -2.88 14.92 -29.78
C LEU A 13 -2.05 14.56 -28.54
N GLU A 14 -0.73 14.77 -28.59
CA GLU A 14 0.17 14.60 -27.43
C GLU A 14 -0.28 15.45 -26.24
N ASN A 15 -0.53 16.75 -26.46
CA ASN A 15 -1.00 17.65 -25.41
C ASN A 15 -2.35 17.22 -24.82
N LYS A 16 -3.26 16.70 -25.66
CA LYS A 16 -4.56 16.18 -25.21
C LYS A 16 -4.37 14.95 -24.33
N THR A 17 -3.49 14.03 -24.72
CA THR A 17 -3.15 12.83 -23.95
C THR A 17 -2.51 13.17 -22.61
N ILE A 18 -1.56 14.11 -22.58
CA ILE A 18 -0.95 14.59 -21.33
C ILE A 18 -2.03 15.16 -20.39
N ARG A 19 -2.96 15.97 -20.90
CA ARG A 19 -4.08 16.51 -20.09
C ARG A 19 -5.02 15.44 -19.57
N MET A 20 -5.32 14.40 -20.36
CA MET A 20 -6.16 13.28 -19.89
C MET A 20 -5.45 12.50 -18.78
N ILE A 21 -4.15 12.25 -18.92
CA ILE A 21 -3.34 11.59 -17.90
C ILE A 21 -3.29 12.46 -16.63
N THR A 22 -2.99 13.76 -16.74
CA THR A 22 -2.85 14.64 -15.57
C THR A 22 -4.18 14.89 -14.85
N LYS A 23 -5.29 14.98 -15.58
CA LYS A 23 -6.64 15.14 -15.01
C LYS A 23 -7.23 13.84 -14.46
N ALA A 24 -6.73 12.67 -14.85
CA ALA A 24 -7.20 11.40 -14.30
C ALA A 24 -6.93 11.30 -12.79
N CYS A 25 -7.82 10.59 -12.08
CA CYS A 25 -7.67 10.36 -10.65
C CYS A 25 -6.32 9.69 -10.37
N ARG A 26 -5.68 10.07 -9.25
CA ARG A 26 -4.37 9.55 -8.84
C ARG A 26 -4.31 8.01 -8.86
N TYR A 27 -5.40 7.36 -8.46
CA TYR A 27 -5.53 5.90 -8.51
C TYR A 27 -5.43 5.33 -9.93
N GLN A 28 -6.21 5.85 -10.88
CA GLN A 28 -6.20 5.39 -12.28
C GLN A 28 -4.82 5.59 -12.91
N ARG A 29 -4.18 6.75 -12.67
CA ARG A 29 -2.79 6.99 -13.10
C ARG A 29 -1.83 5.94 -12.56
N ASN A 30 -1.88 5.66 -11.26
CA ASN A 30 -0.98 4.68 -10.64
C ASN A 30 -1.20 3.28 -11.20
N VAL A 31 -2.44 2.89 -11.51
CA VAL A 31 -2.74 1.60 -12.16
C VAL A 31 -2.16 1.54 -13.58
N TYR A 32 -2.44 2.54 -14.41
CA TYR A 32 -1.93 2.58 -15.78
C TYR A 32 -0.40 2.65 -15.85
N LEU A 33 0.23 3.47 -15.00
CA LEU A 33 1.70 3.54 -14.91
C LEU A 33 2.30 2.20 -14.48
N ARG A 34 1.70 1.53 -13.49
CA ARG A 34 2.17 0.21 -13.06
C ARG A 34 2.05 -0.82 -14.18
N GLN A 35 0.96 -0.82 -14.95
CA GLN A 35 0.78 -1.72 -16.09
C GLN A 35 1.79 -1.42 -17.20
N ALA A 36 1.94 -0.15 -17.59
CA ALA A 36 2.85 0.26 -18.66
C ALA A 36 4.31 -0.07 -18.34
N LEU A 37 4.73 0.13 -17.08
CA LEU A 37 6.08 -0.16 -16.60
C LEU A 37 6.27 -1.63 -16.17
N LYS A 38 5.22 -2.47 -16.30
CA LYS A 38 5.21 -3.87 -15.84
C LYS A 38 5.68 -4.02 -14.40
N LEU A 39 5.31 -3.07 -13.54
CA LEU A 39 5.73 -3.05 -12.14
C LEU A 39 4.89 -4.05 -11.33
N PRO A 40 5.54 -4.94 -10.56
CA PRO A 40 4.82 -5.82 -9.65
C PRO A 40 4.01 -4.99 -8.64
N SER A 41 2.92 -5.55 -8.16
CA SER A 41 2.20 -4.98 -7.03
C SER A 41 3.07 -4.99 -5.79
N LEU A 42 2.75 -4.09 -4.86
CA LEU A 42 3.43 -4.06 -3.56
C LEU A 42 3.35 -5.44 -2.88
N LYS A 43 2.20 -6.12 -2.99
CA LYS A 43 2.02 -7.48 -2.49
C LYS A 43 3.00 -8.46 -3.11
N GLU A 44 3.09 -8.51 -4.44
CA GLU A 44 4.01 -9.40 -5.16
C GLU A 44 5.48 -9.06 -4.85
N PHE A 45 5.80 -7.78 -4.74
CA PHE A 45 7.14 -7.33 -4.38
C PHE A 45 7.54 -7.79 -2.98
N ILE A 46 6.66 -7.61 -1.99
CA ILE A 46 6.89 -8.08 -0.62
C ILE A 46 7.00 -9.60 -0.59
N GLN A 47 6.12 -10.33 -1.28
CA GLN A 47 6.18 -11.79 -1.36
C GLN A 47 7.48 -12.28 -2.00
N LYS A 48 7.91 -11.66 -3.10
CA LYS A 48 9.17 -12.01 -3.78
C LYS A 48 10.37 -11.73 -2.88
N SER A 49 10.36 -10.59 -2.18
CA SER A 49 11.42 -10.21 -1.24
C SER A 49 11.49 -11.19 -0.07
N ALA A 50 10.34 -11.57 0.49
CA ALA A 50 10.25 -12.54 1.56
C ALA A 50 10.76 -13.92 1.11
N LYS A 51 10.28 -14.47 -0.02
CA LYS A 51 10.77 -15.75 -0.54
C LYS A 51 12.29 -15.75 -0.70
N ASN A 52 12.84 -14.74 -1.37
CA ASN A 52 14.29 -14.59 -1.55
C ASN A 52 15.08 -14.52 -0.23
N PHE A 53 14.48 -14.01 0.84
CA PHE A 53 15.09 -13.98 2.16
C PHE A 53 15.05 -15.36 2.83
N PHE A 54 13.87 -15.98 2.89
CA PHE A 54 13.68 -17.29 3.54
C PHE A 54 14.39 -18.43 2.81
N ASP A 55 14.49 -18.39 1.48
CA ASP A 55 15.23 -19.38 0.68
C ASP A 55 16.74 -19.37 0.99
N LYS A 56 17.27 -18.27 1.52
CA LYS A 56 18.69 -18.15 1.89
C LYS A 56 18.97 -18.62 3.33
N LEU A 57 17.96 -18.71 4.19
CA LEU A 57 18.14 -19.10 5.60
C LEU A 57 18.80 -20.48 5.78
N PRO A 58 18.49 -21.53 4.99
CA PRO A 58 19.13 -22.84 5.15
C PRO A 58 20.65 -22.83 4.91
N ASN A 59 21.13 -21.91 4.08
CA ASN A 59 22.55 -21.80 3.71
C ASN A 59 23.38 -20.99 4.72
N ILE A 60 22.77 -20.51 5.81
CA ILE A 60 23.48 -19.75 6.85
C ILE A 60 23.85 -20.71 7.99
N ASP A 61 25.12 -20.70 8.39
CA ASP A 61 25.67 -21.50 9.49
C ASP A 61 25.30 -20.97 10.88
N ASN A 62 24.07 -20.47 11.03
CA ASN A 62 23.54 -20.02 12.31
C ASN A 62 22.45 -20.98 12.80
N LYS A 63 22.75 -21.70 13.88
CA LYS A 63 21.83 -22.68 14.49
C LYS A 63 20.48 -22.07 14.92
N SER A 64 20.45 -20.78 15.26
CA SER A 64 19.22 -20.09 15.65
C SER A 64 18.32 -19.80 14.44
N LEU A 65 18.90 -19.52 13.28
CA LEU A 65 18.14 -19.24 12.05
C LEU A 65 17.52 -20.50 11.44
N ARG A 66 18.14 -21.67 11.64
CA ARG A 66 17.59 -22.97 11.21
C ARG A 66 16.29 -23.37 11.93
N LYS A 67 15.97 -22.74 13.06
CA LYS A 67 14.71 -22.97 13.81
C LYS A 67 13.54 -22.17 13.26
N ILE A 68 13.78 -21.22 12.34
CA ILE A 68 12.74 -20.38 11.77
C ILE A 68 11.92 -21.22 10.76
N PRO A 69 10.59 -21.25 10.86
CA PRO A 69 9.76 -22.00 9.91
C PRO A 69 9.83 -21.40 8.50
N TYR A 70 9.63 -22.25 7.50
CA TYR A 70 9.62 -21.84 6.09
C TYR A 70 8.45 -20.89 5.79
N TYR A 71 8.71 -19.85 5.00
CA TYR A 71 7.70 -18.89 4.56
C TYR A 71 7.05 -19.37 3.25
N ASP A 72 5.81 -19.86 3.33
CA ASP A 72 5.07 -20.37 2.15
C ASP A 72 4.41 -19.26 1.30
N GLY A 73 4.46 -18.00 1.74
CA GLY A 73 3.85 -16.86 1.05
C GLY A 73 2.32 -16.82 1.12
N SER A 74 1.69 -17.79 1.78
CA SER A 74 0.39 -17.56 2.39
C SER A 74 0.61 -16.49 3.45
N PHE A 75 -0.33 -15.56 3.59
CA PHE A 75 -0.43 -14.88 4.86
C PHE A 75 -0.77 -15.98 5.84
N LEU A 76 0.23 -16.58 6.47
CA LEU A 76 0.06 -17.04 7.82
C LEU A 76 -0.50 -15.80 8.49
N VAL A 77 -1.83 -15.80 8.70
CA VAL A 77 -2.37 -15.22 9.90
C VAL A 77 -1.51 -15.90 10.94
N ILE A 78 -0.40 -15.26 11.29
CA ILE A 78 0.23 -15.50 12.56
C ILE A 78 -1.00 -15.29 13.43
N LYS A 79 -1.56 -16.40 13.92
CA LYS A 79 -2.40 -16.37 15.09
C LYS A 79 -1.40 -15.91 16.14
N ILE A 80 -1.11 -14.60 16.11
CA ILE A 80 -0.75 -13.84 17.26
C ILE A 80 -1.94 -14.21 18.13
N VAL A 81 -1.72 -15.20 19.01
CA VAL A 81 -2.54 -15.32 20.20
C VAL A 81 -2.54 -13.88 20.69
N PRO A 82 -3.68 -13.16 20.54
CA PRO A 82 -3.68 -11.71 20.57
C PRO A 82 -2.94 -11.36 21.83
N ASN A 83 -1.78 -10.73 21.65
CA ASN A 83 -0.91 -10.43 22.77
C ASN A 83 -1.81 -9.56 23.65
N GLN A 84 -2.21 -10.10 24.80
CA GLN A 84 -3.09 -9.47 25.79
C GLN A 84 -2.64 -8.02 26.10
N TYR A 85 -1.39 -7.69 25.75
CA TYR A 85 -0.71 -6.42 25.97
C TYR A 85 -0.92 -5.32 24.90
N PHE A 86 -1.51 -5.59 23.71
CA PHE A 86 -1.73 -4.52 22.71
C PHE A 86 -3.18 -4.02 22.63
N THR A 87 -4.15 -4.81 23.08
CA THR A 87 -5.57 -4.41 23.12
C THR A 87 -5.86 -3.42 24.24
N ASP A 88 -5.09 -3.45 25.33
CA ASP A 88 -5.37 -2.64 26.52
C ASP A 88 -4.94 -1.18 26.37
N LYS A 89 -4.17 -0.84 25.33
CA LYS A 89 -3.63 0.52 25.11
C LYS A 89 -4.31 1.28 23.97
N PHE A 90 -5.16 0.60 23.18
CA PHE A 90 -5.91 1.21 22.07
C PHE A 90 -7.38 0.78 22.01
N SER A 91 -7.89 0.03 23.00
CA SER A 91 -9.33 0.03 23.25
C SER A 91 -9.68 1.45 23.69
N ALA A 92 -10.37 2.18 22.82
CA ALA A 92 -11.11 3.35 23.23
C ALA A 92 -12.07 2.90 24.35
N THR A 93 -11.62 3.02 25.60
CA THR A 93 -12.53 3.42 26.67
C THR A 93 -13.01 4.77 26.19
N SER A 94 -14.17 4.76 25.53
CA SER A 94 -15.00 5.93 25.38
C SER A 94 -15.27 6.43 26.80
N ILE A 95 -14.36 7.25 27.32
CA ILE A 95 -14.65 8.18 28.39
C ILE A 95 -15.87 8.92 27.85
N PRO A 96 -17.05 8.81 28.50
CA PRO A 96 -18.20 9.57 28.05
C PRO A 96 -17.78 11.03 28.13
N LEU A 97 -17.84 11.74 27.01
CA LEU A 97 -17.77 13.19 27.07
C LEU A 97 -18.92 13.62 27.99
N PRO A 98 -18.68 14.48 28.99
CA PRO A 98 -19.76 15.03 29.79
C PRO A 98 -20.79 15.62 28.84
N ARG A 99 -22.03 15.17 28.94
CA ARG A 99 -23.12 15.75 28.16
C ARG A 99 -23.27 17.19 28.63
N TYR A 100 -23.01 18.13 27.72
CA TYR A 100 -23.30 19.53 27.98
C TYR A 100 -24.79 19.68 28.25
N ASN A 101 -25.14 20.05 29.48
CA ASN A 101 -26.49 20.40 29.89
C ASN A 101 -26.64 21.92 29.76
N PRO A 102 -27.52 22.42 28.87
CA PRO A 102 -27.64 23.86 28.63
C PRO A 102 -28.16 24.65 29.85
N ASP A 103 -28.71 23.98 30.85
CA ASP A 103 -29.18 24.61 32.10
C ASP A 103 -28.06 24.90 33.10
N ASP A 104 -26.86 24.32 32.91
CA ASP A 104 -25.72 24.52 33.82
C ASP A 104 -24.99 25.86 33.55
N ALA A 105 -25.40 26.62 32.53
CA ALA A 105 -24.79 27.88 32.11
C ALA A 105 -25.51 29.14 32.63
N VAL A 106 -26.46 28.99 33.56
CA VAL A 106 -27.14 30.13 34.19
C VAL A 106 -27.05 30.04 35.71
N SER A 107 -26.03 30.69 36.26
CA SER A 107 -26.09 31.40 37.55
C SER A 107 -25.12 32.56 37.56
#